data_AF-A0A8H5C9I8-F1
#
_entry.id   AF-A0A8H5C9I8-F1
#
_cell.length_a   1.000
_cell.length_b   1.000
_cell.length_c   1.000
_cell.angle_alpha   90.00
_cell.angle_beta   90.00
_cell.angle_gamma   90.00
#
_symmetry.space_group_name_H-M   'P 1'
#
loop_
_entity.id
_entity.type
_entity.pdbx_description
1 polymer ?
#
loop_
_entity_poly.entity_id
_entity_poly.type
_entity_poly.pdbx_seq_one_letter_code
_entity_poly.pdbx_strand_id
1 'polypeptide(L)'
;MSIEDRIVCVDDTDLQVKWSGPWFKVQEDSVDQGGNGPPFLGTLHGISENGSMSLSFQGRSVAIWGNIKPHNTTTGIDPNWQCLIDGKDFAPPLQYPSTSYSNFPFCTAAGLGDSNHTIVLNAIVSTETLWVDQVQYQASAGVDLSNAWTKVLQGDGRVMYSTGWQEDDSGYTKWTYQTGATVTFNFTGESLVWGGYARYDPNASVGKASYAVDGSPPTQFALPGSEGIVNRLNQPYFTVTGLKPGPHRLVVTNLGNPSTAPLGLTLIYLKNAPLQQPRPSNRGKIIGGAVGGALGAIILALLVAFVAVRYVRQRRRSSGQPQGGVAPQDTGVAAETTRSVPSTRVSMNMSYVTNSQTSPSARPTSWLPEPQTSPRAPSISPINSGSTSLSQLVPQHGAPVYHEQALWINSRQSTHMQSMDGRPDPTDYDPYLMHRKS
;
A
#
# COMPACT_ATOMS: atom_id res chain seq x y z
N MET A 1 13.05 -14.42 0.30
CA MET A 1 13.21 -13.04 -0.19
C MET A 1 13.75 -12.21 0.95
N SER A 2 14.87 -11.50 0.77
CA SER A 2 15.26 -10.46 1.72
C SER A 2 14.20 -9.36 1.69
N ILE A 3 14.14 -8.54 2.75
CA ILE A 3 13.23 -7.40 2.83
C ILE A 3 13.47 -6.38 1.69
N GLU A 4 14.58 -6.50 0.96
CA GLU A 4 15.12 -5.57 -0.04
C GLU A 4 14.46 -5.69 -1.43
N ASP A 5 13.45 -6.54 -1.61
CA ASP A 5 12.75 -6.76 -2.89
C ASP A 5 11.24 -6.39 -2.83
N ARG A 6 10.85 -5.41 -2.02
CA ARG A 6 9.44 -5.03 -1.91
C ARG A 6 8.99 -4.22 -3.14
N ILE A 7 7.91 -4.68 -3.76
CA ILE A 7 7.20 -3.92 -4.78
C ILE A 7 6.25 -2.96 -4.07
N VAL A 8 6.50 -1.68 -4.19
CA VAL A 8 5.63 -0.60 -3.72
C VAL A 8 4.58 -0.33 -4.77
N CYS A 9 3.33 -0.17 -4.36
CA CYS A 9 2.22 0.26 -5.20
C CYS A 9 1.79 1.67 -4.80
N VAL A 10 1.88 2.60 -5.73
CA VAL A 10 1.42 3.97 -5.58
C VAL A 10 0.12 4.09 -6.35
N ASP A 11 -0.96 4.34 -5.62
CA ASP A 11 -2.30 4.56 -6.15
C ASP A 11 -2.36 5.82 -7.02
N ASP A 12 -3.22 5.85 -8.04
CA ASP A 12 -3.42 7.03 -8.90
C ASP A 12 -3.87 8.27 -8.10
N THR A 13 -4.42 8.09 -6.90
CA THR A 13 -4.87 9.18 -6.04
C THR A 13 -3.80 9.66 -5.05
N ASP A 14 -2.62 9.04 -5.04
CA ASP A 14 -1.51 9.43 -4.17
C ASP A 14 -0.95 10.81 -4.57
N LEU A 15 -0.74 11.68 -3.58
CA LEU A 15 -0.26 13.06 -3.79
C LEU A 15 1.16 13.14 -4.37
N GLN A 16 1.92 12.03 -4.35
CA GLN A 16 3.23 11.94 -4.98
C GLN A 16 3.14 11.92 -6.51
N VAL A 17 2.02 11.44 -7.08
CA VAL A 17 1.78 11.47 -8.52
C VAL A 17 1.45 12.89 -8.95
N LYS A 18 2.17 13.40 -9.94
CA LYS A 18 1.96 14.75 -10.50
C LYS A 18 1.32 14.63 -11.87
N TRP A 19 0.18 15.29 -12.02
CA TRP A 19 -0.63 15.30 -13.23
C TRP A 19 -0.52 16.64 -13.95
N SER A 20 -0.44 16.61 -15.28
CA SER A 20 -0.47 17.80 -16.15
C SER A 20 -1.38 17.56 -17.35
N GLY A 21 -2.27 18.50 -17.65
CA GLY A 21 -3.36 18.33 -18.60
C GLY A 21 -4.72 18.08 -17.92
N PRO A 22 -5.79 17.86 -18.69
CA PRO A 22 -7.17 17.74 -18.18
C PRO A 22 -7.48 16.34 -17.65
N TRP A 23 -6.69 15.85 -16.71
CA TRP A 23 -6.94 14.57 -16.04
C TRP A 23 -8.20 14.64 -15.18
N PHE A 24 -8.94 13.54 -15.14
CA PHE A 24 -10.14 13.41 -14.31
C PHE A 24 -10.15 12.05 -13.61
N LYS A 25 -10.70 12.04 -12.40
CA LYS A 25 -10.80 10.83 -11.58
C LYS A 25 -12.16 10.17 -11.77
N VAL A 26 -12.17 8.85 -11.86
CA VAL A 26 -13.38 8.03 -11.70
C VAL A 26 -13.20 7.04 -10.56
N GLN A 27 -14.32 6.69 -9.93
CA GLN A 27 -14.38 5.56 -9.01
C GLN A 27 -15.14 4.47 -9.74
N GLU A 28 -14.47 3.36 -10.02
CA GLU A 28 -15.03 2.30 -10.85
C GLU A 28 -14.60 0.93 -10.35
N ASP A 29 -15.52 0.27 -9.65
CA ASP A 29 -15.28 -1.03 -9.04
C ASP A 29 -15.39 -2.19 -10.05
N SER A 30 -15.77 -1.92 -11.32
CA SER A 30 -16.30 -2.94 -12.24
C SER A 30 -15.56 -3.13 -13.57
N VAL A 31 -14.49 -2.38 -13.87
CA VAL A 31 -13.75 -2.56 -15.14
C VAL A 31 -12.75 -3.71 -15.02
N ASP A 32 -13.26 -4.94 -14.97
CA ASP A 32 -12.45 -6.15 -15.11
C ASP A 32 -12.46 -6.64 -16.57
N GLN A 33 -11.90 -5.83 -17.46
CA GLN A 33 -11.84 -6.14 -18.89
C GLN A 33 -10.72 -7.15 -19.17
N GLY A 34 -11.08 -8.36 -19.61
CA GLY A 34 -10.11 -9.42 -19.88
C GLY A 34 -9.75 -10.28 -18.67
N GLY A 35 -10.35 -10.02 -17.50
CA GLY A 35 -10.21 -10.87 -16.33
C GLY A 35 -8.94 -10.62 -15.51
N ASN A 36 -8.31 -9.45 -15.59
CA ASN A 36 -7.08 -9.16 -14.83
C ASN A 36 -7.29 -8.44 -13.51
N GLY A 37 -8.53 -8.39 -13.03
CA GLY A 37 -8.90 -7.71 -11.81
C GLY A 37 -9.40 -6.29 -12.06
N PRO A 38 -10.09 -5.73 -11.05
CA PRO A 38 -10.50 -4.32 -11.06
C PRO A 38 -9.28 -3.41 -10.84
N PRO A 39 -9.47 -2.08 -10.98
CA PRO A 39 -8.48 -1.09 -10.61
C PRO A 39 -8.01 -1.23 -9.15
N PHE A 40 -6.74 -0.94 -8.90
CA PHE A 40 -6.18 -0.87 -7.57
C PHE A 40 -6.94 0.15 -6.72
N LEU A 41 -7.42 -0.30 -5.56
CA LEU A 41 -8.27 0.48 -4.63
C LEU A 41 -9.54 1.11 -5.26
N GLY A 42 -9.97 0.63 -6.44
CA GLY A 42 -11.22 1.03 -7.08
C GLY A 42 -11.21 2.42 -7.72
N THR A 43 -10.03 2.99 -8.00
CA THR A 43 -9.91 4.31 -8.64
C THR A 43 -9.13 4.27 -9.93
N LEU A 44 -9.44 5.20 -10.84
CA LEU A 44 -8.70 5.42 -12.07
C LEU A 44 -8.59 6.92 -12.33
N HIS A 45 -7.46 7.34 -12.91
CA HIS A 45 -7.31 8.65 -13.52
C HIS A 45 -7.33 8.54 -15.03
N GLY A 46 -8.34 9.14 -15.65
CA GLY A 46 -8.52 9.20 -17.09
C GLY A 46 -8.01 10.49 -17.69
N ILE A 47 -7.61 10.43 -18.96
CA ILE A 47 -7.38 11.60 -19.79
C ILE A 47 -7.91 11.36 -21.21
N SER A 48 -8.65 12.34 -21.74
CA SER A 48 -9.26 12.33 -23.09
C SER A 48 -8.59 13.30 -24.06
N GLU A 49 -7.52 13.96 -23.63
CA GLU A 49 -6.69 14.88 -24.40
C GLU A 49 -5.21 14.60 -24.11
N ASN A 50 -4.30 15.31 -24.75
CA ASN A 50 -2.88 15.17 -24.45
C ASN A 50 -2.56 15.69 -23.05
N GLY A 51 -1.65 14.99 -22.37
CA GLY A 51 -1.18 15.37 -21.05
C GLY A 51 -0.08 14.46 -20.58
N SER A 52 0.31 14.59 -19.31
CA SER A 52 1.36 13.75 -18.73
C SER A 52 1.12 13.47 -17.26
N MET A 53 1.66 12.35 -16.79
CA MET A 53 1.83 12.06 -15.36
C MET A 53 3.32 11.87 -15.04
N SER A 54 3.75 12.20 -13.83
CA SER A 54 5.10 11.88 -13.35
C SER A 54 5.13 11.42 -11.89
N LEU A 55 6.08 10.56 -11.56
CA LEU A 55 6.35 10.08 -10.21
C LEU A 55 7.87 9.97 -10.00
N SER A 56 8.35 10.46 -8.86
CA SER A 56 9.73 10.20 -8.42
C SER A 56 9.75 9.05 -7.42
N PHE A 57 10.72 8.14 -7.56
CA PHE A 57 10.85 6.95 -6.71
C PHE A 57 12.32 6.62 -6.49
N GLN A 58 12.62 5.87 -5.42
CA GLN A 58 13.95 5.34 -5.15
C GLN A 58 13.92 3.82 -5.31
N GLY A 59 14.53 3.29 -6.37
CA GLY A 59 14.35 1.89 -6.71
C GLY A 59 15.11 1.43 -7.96
N ARG A 60 14.87 0.17 -8.35
CA ARG A 60 15.63 -0.51 -9.43
C ARG A 60 14.78 -0.92 -10.63
N SER A 61 13.47 -0.77 -10.51
CA SER A 61 12.51 -1.12 -11.56
C SER A 61 11.18 -0.45 -11.26
N VAL A 62 10.42 -0.13 -12.30
CA VAL A 62 9.16 0.60 -12.20
C VAL A 62 8.24 0.20 -13.35
N ALA A 63 6.93 0.22 -13.10
CA ALA A 63 5.90 0.03 -14.10
C ALA A 63 4.70 0.94 -13.83
N ILE A 64 4.09 1.47 -14.90
CA ILE A 64 2.81 2.19 -14.83
C ILE A 64 1.73 1.27 -15.39
N TRP A 65 0.67 1.10 -14.62
CA TRP A 65 -0.44 0.20 -14.91
C TRP A 65 -1.74 1.00 -15.08
N GLY A 66 -2.66 0.47 -15.88
CA GLY A 66 -4.02 0.97 -15.93
C GLY A 66 -4.87 0.27 -16.97
N ASN A 67 -5.93 0.93 -17.45
CA ASN A 67 -6.88 0.32 -18.36
C ASN A 67 -6.75 0.92 -19.76
N ILE A 68 -6.79 0.05 -20.77
CA ILE A 68 -6.66 0.45 -22.16
C ILE A 68 -7.82 -0.09 -22.98
N LYS A 69 -8.35 0.76 -23.87
CA LYS A 69 -9.33 0.41 -24.90
C LYS A 69 -8.77 0.75 -26.28
N PRO A 70 -8.06 -0.19 -26.92
CA PRO A 70 -7.52 -0.03 -28.27
C PRO A 70 -8.55 0.45 -29.29
N HIS A 71 -8.20 1.48 -30.04
CA HIS A 71 -8.94 1.91 -31.22
C HIS A 71 -7.99 2.29 -32.37
N ASN A 72 -8.25 1.77 -33.57
CA ASN A 72 -7.50 2.14 -34.76
C ASN A 72 -8.14 3.37 -35.40
N THR A 73 -7.40 4.46 -35.43
CA THR A 73 -7.79 5.71 -36.11
C THR A 73 -7.08 5.81 -37.47
N THR A 74 -7.41 6.85 -38.25
CA THR A 74 -6.73 7.14 -39.52
C THR A 74 -5.28 7.59 -39.33
N THR A 75 -4.91 8.07 -38.13
CA THR A 75 -3.57 8.59 -37.81
C THR A 75 -2.71 7.60 -37.03
N GLY A 76 -3.27 6.46 -36.62
CA GLY A 76 -2.57 5.43 -35.87
C GLY A 76 -3.44 4.82 -34.77
N ILE A 77 -2.79 4.19 -33.81
CA ILE A 77 -3.44 3.55 -32.68
C ILE A 77 -3.73 4.60 -31.60
N ASP A 78 -4.88 4.50 -30.95
CA ASP A 78 -5.37 5.39 -29.91
C ASP A 78 -5.95 4.58 -28.72
N PRO A 79 -5.72 4.98 -27.46
CA PRO A 79 -4.76 6.01 -27.04
C PRO A 79 -3.30 5.58 -27.30
N ASN A 80 -2.40 6.54 -27.49
CA ASN A 80 -0.97 6.30 -27.60
C ASN A 80 -0.22 6.96 -26.43
N TRP A 81 1.02 6.56 -26.16
CA TRP A 81 1.81 7.16 -25.09
C TRP A 81 3.31 7.02 -25.34
N GLN A 82 4.07 7.82 -24.60
CA GLN A 82 5.52 7.74 -24.49
C GLN A 82 5.92 7.62 -23.02
N CYS A 83 6.91 6.78 -22.73
CA CYS A 83 7.44 6.59 -21.39
C CYS A 83 8.86 7.15 -21.30
N LEU A 84 9.13 7.95 -20.27
CA LEU A 84 10.47 8.49 -20.00
C LEU A 84 10.93 8.05 -18.60
N ILE A 85 12.18 7.59 -18.48
CA ILE A 85 12.88 7.46 -17.20
C ILE A 85 14.02 8.47 -17.19
N ASP A 86 14.04 9.36 -16.21
CA ASP A 86 15.07 10.39 -16.05
C ASP A 86 15.25 11.25 -17.33
N GLY A 87 14.13 11.53 -18.00
CA GLY A 87 14.07 12.30 -19.24
C GLY A 87 14.51 11.52 -20.50
N LYS A 88 14.86 10.24 -20.38
CA LYS A 88 15.22 9.39 -21.52
C LYS A 88 14.05 8.52 -21.91
N ASP A 89 13.73 8.54 -23.20
CA ASP A 89 12.76 7.64 -23.79
C ASP A 89 13.24 6.19 -23.68
N PHE A 90 12.32 5.30 -23.33
CA PHE A 90 12.53 3.88 -23.41
C PHE A 90 11.34 3.26 -24.12
N ALA A 91 11.64 2.39 -25.08
CA ALA A 91 10.60 1.75 -25.86
C ALA A 91 9.65 0.98 -24.94
N PRO A 92 8.32 1.13 -25.13
CA PRO A 92 7.36 0.34 -24.37
C PRO A 92 7.67 -1.15 -24.65
N PRO A 93 7.94 -1.96 -23.62
CA PRO A 93 8.39 -3.34 -23.83
C PRO A 93 7.28 -4.26 -24.33
N LEU A 94 6.04 -3.77 -24.45
CA LEU A 94 4.86 -4.59 -24.69
C LEU A 94 4.22 -4.29 -26.03
N GLN A 95 3.82 -5.37 -26.69
CA GLN A 95 2.97 -5.32 -27.87
C GLN A 95 1.63 -4.67 -27.48
N TYR A 96 1.23 -3.67 -28.26
CA TYR A 96 -0.06 -3.02 -28.09
C TYR A 96 -1.19 -4.05 -28.17
N PRO A 97 -2.14 -4.09 -27.22
CA PRO A 97 -3.18 -5.12 -27.21
C PRO A 97 -4.19 -4.86 -28.34
N SER A 98 -4.74 -5.91 -28.92
CA SER A 98 -5.79 -5.80 -29.95
C SER A 98 -7.20 -5.64 -29.39
N THR A 99 -7.37 -5.83 -28.08
CA THR A 99 -8.64 -5.76 -27.35
C THR A 99 -8.47 -4.98 -26.07
N SER A 100 -9.56 -4.53 -25.47
CA SER A 100 -9.48 -3.85 -24.18
C SER A 100 -8.93 -4.75 -23.08
N TYR A 101 -8.21 -4.14 -22.15
CA TYR A 101 -7.47 -4.85 -21.11
C TYR A 101 -7.45 -4.03 -19.82
N SER A 102 -7.80 -4.64 -18.70
CA SER A 102 -7.57 -4.08 -17.37
C SER A 102 -6.18 -4.44 -16.88
N ASN A 103 -5.62 -3.59 -16.01
CA ASN A 103 -4.28 -3.76 -15.45
C ASN A 103 -3.23 -4.04 -16.55
N PHE A 104 -3.25 -3.23 -17.60
CA PHE A 104 -2.27 -3.24 -18.67
C PHE A 104 -1.02 -2.42 -18.27
N PRO A 105 0.21 -2.95 -18.46
CA PRO A 105 1.43 -2.20 -18.16
C PRO A 105 1.77 -1.24 -19.32
N PHE A 106 1.52 0.05 -19.18
CA PHE A 106 1.86 1.04 -20.20
C PHE A 106 3.38 1.22 -20.33
N CYS A 107 4.04 1.31 -19.18
CA CYS A 107 5.46 1.59 -19.07
C CYS A 107 6.08 0.51 -18.20
N THR A 108 7.23 -0.05 -18.57
CA THR A 108 8.02 -0.87 -17.65
C THR A 108 9.51 -0.73 -17.89
N ALA A 109 10.25 -0.40 -16.83
CA ALA A 109 11.70 -0.37 -16.83
C ALA A 109 12.23 -1.26 -15.71
N ALA A 110 13.29 -2.01 -16.00
CA ALA A 110 13.97 -2.87 -15.04
C ALA A 110 15.49 -2.75 -15.18
N GLY A 111 16.23 -3.23 -14.19
CA GLY A 111 17.69 -3.12 -14.18
C GLY A 111 18.19 -1.68 -14.04
N LEU A 112 17.37 -0.79 -13.48
CA LEU A 112 17.80 0.54 -13.11
C LEU A 112 18.84 0.44 -11.99
N GLY A 113 19.77 1.39 -11.97
CA GLY A 113 20.69 1.53 -10.83
C GLY A 113 19.90 1.81 -9.55
N ASP A 114 20.42 1.40 -8.40
CA ASP A 114 19.73 1.61 -7.13
C ASP A 114 19.82 3.08 -6.70
N SER A 115 18.94 3.93 -7.23
CA SER A 115 19.01 5.39 -7.08
C SER A 115 17.64 6.07 -7.17
N ASN A 116 17.62 7.40 -7.09
CA ASN A 116 16.42 8.19 -7.32
C ASN A 116 16.16 8.31 -8.83
N HIS A 117 14.96 7.98 -9.23
CA HIS A 117 14.49 8.04 -10.61
C HIS A 117 13.20 8.84 -10.71
N THR A 118 12.92 9.34 -11.91
CA THR A 118 11.62 9.93 -12.25
C THR A 118 11.05 9.22 -13.47
N ILE A 119 9.88 8.61 -13.32
CA ILE A 119 9.10 8.10 -14.46
C ILE A 119 8.08 9.13 -14.91
N VAL A 120 7.96 9.30 -16.23
CA VAL A 120 6.96 10.15 -16.87
C VAL A 120 6.22 9.34 -17.92
N LEU A 121 4.89 9.43 -17.94
CA LEU A 121 4.06 8.96 -19.05
C LEU A 121 3.45 10.18 -19.73
N ASN A 122 3.73 10.35 -21.02
CA ASN A 122 3.11 11.35 -21.88
C ASN A 122 1.97 10.68 -22.65
N ALA A 123 0.73 11.04 -22.33
CA ALA A 123 -0.46 10.53 -23.01
C ALA A 123 -0.70 11.32 -24.30
N ILE A 124 -0.91 10.60 -25.39
CA ILE A 124 -1.23 11.13 -26.71
C ILE A 124 -2.61 10.56 -27.08
N VAL A 125 -3.65 11.36 -26.88
CA VAL A 125 -5.05 10.89 -26.96
C VAL A 125 -5.80 11.67 -28.02
N SER A 126 -6.54 10.96 -28.87
CA SER A 126 -7.40 11.53 -29.89
C SER A 126 -8.89 11.26 -29.67
N THR A 127 -9.27 10.02 -29.34
CA THR A 127 -10.68 9.59 -29.30
C THR A 127 -11.02 8.71 -28.09
N GLU A 128 -10.10 7.85 -27.65
CA GLU A 128 -10.28 6.92 -26.54
C GLU A 128 -9.52 7.38 -25.31
N THR A 129 -10.17 7.34 -24.14
CA THR A 129 -9.54 7.71 -22.87
C THR A 129 -8.41 6.73 -22.51
N LEU A 130 -7.26 7.27 -22.12
CA LEU A 130 -6.21 6.51 -21.43
C LEU A 130 -6.45 6.56 -19.93
N TRP A 131 -6.49 5.40 -19.27
CA TRP A 131 -6.75 5.30 -17.84
C TRP A 131 -5.52 4.80 -17.09
N VAL A 132 -4.99 5.56 -16.15
CA VAL A 132 -3.91 5.17 -15.24
C VAL A 132 -4.52 4.73 -13.90
N ASP A 133 -4.00 3.63 -13.36
CA ASP A 133 -4.46 3.01 -12.10
C ASP A 133 -3.41 3.11 -10.99
N GLN A 134 -2.19 2.65 -11.28
CA GLN A 134 -1.15 2.61 -10.26
C GLN A 134 0.24 2.65 -10.88
N VAL A 135 1.21 3.07 -10.07
CA VAL A 135 2.63 2.93 -10.35
C VAL A 135 3.23 1.92 -9.39
N GLN A 136 3.91 0.92 -9.92
CA GLN A 136 4.58 -0.11 -9.13
C GLN A 136 6.08 0.01 -9.28
N TYR A 137 6.85 -0.03 -8.19
CA TYR A 137 8.31 -0.02 -8.28
C TYR A 137 8.97 -0.90 -7.21
N GLN A 138 10.13 -1.47 -7.53
CA GLN A 138 10.95 -2.18 -6.55
C GLN A 138 11.78 -1.15 -5.78
N ALA A 139 11.44 -0.94 -4.51
CA ALA A 139 12.11 0.05 -3.67
C ALA A 139 13.55 -0.34 -3.33
N SER A 140 14.43 0.65 -3.23
CA SER A 140 15.79 0.46 -2.72
C SER A 140 15.82 -0.02 -1.28
N ALA A 141 16.92 -0.67 -0.88
CA ALA A 141 17.13 -1.05 0.50
C ALA A 141 17.16 0.20 1.41
N GLY A 142 16.44 0.16 2.53
CA GLY A 142 16.42 1.25 3.51
C GLY A 142 15.45 2.40 3.22
N VAL A 143 14.74 2.39 2.08
CA VAL A 143 13.63 3.32 1.84
C VAL A 143 12.58 3.16 2.95
N ASP A 144 12.09 4.28 3.48
CA ASP A 144 10.98 4.23 4.42
C ASP A 144 9.69 3.85 3.67
N LEU A 145 9.24 2.62 3.91
CA LEU A 145 7.99 2.10 3.35
C LEU A 145 6.82 2.20 4.33
N SER A 146 6.96 3.03 5.37
CA SER A 146 5.89 3.32 6.32
C SER A 146 4.67 3.87 5.60
N ASN A 147 3.50 3.33 5.92
CA ASN A 147 2.23 3.68 5.27
C ASN A 147 2.19 3.44 3.75
N ALA A 148 3.21 2.83 3.13
CA ALA A 148 3.15 2.49 1.71
C ALA A 148 2.25 1.26 1.49
N TRP A 149 1.58 1.20 0.34
CA TRP A 149 1.04 -0.06 -0.15
C TRP A 149 2.17 -0.87 -0.79
N THR A 150 2.20 -2.17 -0.53
CA THR A 150 3.16 -3.10 -1.14
C THR A 150 2.44 -4.30 -1.70
N LYS A 151 2.97 -4.84 -2.80
CA LYS A 151 2.49 -6.07 -3.42
C LYS A 151 3.34 -7.24 -2.96
N VAL A 152 2.68 -8.27 -2.44
CA VAL A 152 3.29 -9.54 -2.03
C VAL A 152 2.79 -10.62 -2.97
N LEU A 153 3.71 -11.24 -3.70
CA LEU A 153 3.37 -12.32 -4.63
C LEU A 153 3.10 -13.63 -3.86
N GLN A 154 2.25 -14.48 -4.41
CA GLN A 154 1.98 -15.86 -3.99
C GLN A 154 3.23 -16.70 -3.74
N GLY A 155 4.34 -16.44 -4.44
CA GLY A 155 5.63 -17.13 -4.25
C GLY A 155 6.52 -16.54 -3.14
N ASP A 156 6.07 -15.51 -2.42
CA ASP A 156 6.82 -14.91 -1.32
C ASP A 156 6.99 -15.90 -0.16
N GLY A 157 8.20 -16.02 0.38
CA GLY A 157 8.51 -16.97 1.45
C GLY A 157 7.77 -16.74 2.78
N ARG A 158 7.08 -15.60 2.94
CA ARG A 158 6.16 -15.33 4.06
C ARG A 158 4.79 -15.99 3.88
N VAL A 159 4.45 -16.43 2.67
CA VAL A 159 3.21 -17.12 2.34
C VAL A 159 3.47 -18.61 2.40
N MET A 160 2.88 -19.27 3.40
CA MET A 160 3.06 -20.69 3.66
C MET A 160 1.78 -21.44 3.29
N TYR A 161 1.91 -22.45 2.45
CA TYR A 161 0.81 -23.28 1.97
C TYR A 161 0.80 -24.62 2.71
N SER A 162 -0.39 -25.12 3.06
CA SER A 162 -0.53 -26.51 3.48
C SER A 162 -0.40 -27.47 2.29
N THR A 163 -0.49 -28.78 2.55
CA THR A 163 -0.71 -29.78 1.50
C THR A 163 -2.00 -29.47 0.72
N GLY A 164 -2.03 -29.79 -0.58
CA GLY A 164 -3.22 -29.70 -1.43
C GLY A 164 -3.26 -28.53 -2.39
N TRP A 165 -2.24 -27.67 -2.40
CA TRP A 165 -2.13 -26.55 -3.34
C TRP A 165 -1.45 -26.97 -4.63
N GLN A 166 -1.98 -26.47 -5.74
CA GLN A 166 -1.45 -26.57 -7.09
C GLN A 166 -0.88 -25.21 -7.49
N GLU A 167 -0.03 -25.23 -8.51
CA GLU A 167 0.58 -24.06 -9.12
C GLU A 167 0.46 -24.22 -10.64
N ASP A 168 0.29 -23.11 -11.35
CA ASP A 168 0.33 -23.15 -12.81
C ASP A 168 1.76 -23.26 -13.33
N ASP A 169 1.91 -23.61 -14.60
CA ASP A 169 3.22 -23.80 -15.24
C ASP A 169 4.10 -22.55 -15.19
N SER A 170 3.44 -21.40 -15.05
CA SER A 170 4.04 -20.09 -15.03
C SER A 170 4.54 -19.67 -13.64
N GLY A 171 4.07 -20.35 -12.59
CA GLY A 171 4.31 -19.99 -11.20
C GLY A 171 3.62 -18.71 -10.75
N TYR A 172 2.65 -18.17 -11.51
CA TYR A 172 1.91 -16.93 -11.21
C TYR A 172 0.76 -17.13 -10.24
N THR A 173 0.17 -18.31 -10.22
CA THR A 173 -1.05 -18.56 -9.47
C THR A 173 -0.92 -19.84 -8.68
N LYS A 174 -1.50 -19.82 -7.48
CA LYS A 174 -1.67 -21.02 -6.67
C LYS A 174 -3.14 -21.20 -6.34
N TRP A 175 -3.64 -22.42 -6.41
CA TRP A 175 -5.02 -22.72 -6.05
C TRP A 175 -5.18 -24.09 -5.39
N THR A 176 -6.32 -24.30 -4.75
CA THR A 176 -6.66 -25.59 -4.16
C THR A 176 -8.16 -25.90 -4.24
N TYR A 177 -8.49 -27.15 -4.54
CA TYR A 177 -9.83 -27.73 -4.39
C TYR A 177 -9.97 -28.53 -3.09
N GLN A 178 -8.87 -28.76 -2.37
CA GLN A 178 -8.87 -29.60 -1.18
C GLN A 178 -9.54 -28.86 -0.02
N THR A 179 -10.65 -29.41 0.48
CA THR A 179 -11.34 -28.90 1.67
C THR A 179 -10.38 -28.90 2.86
N GLY A 180 -10.34 -27.80 3.60
CA GLY A 180 -9.48 -27.61 4.76
C GLY A 180 -8.02 -27.25 4.42
N ALA A 181 -7.63 -27.17 3.14
CA ALA A 181 -6.33 -26.63 2.77
C ALA A 181 -6.23 -25.16 3.17
N THR A 182 -5.06 -24.75 3.64
CA THR A 182 -4.83 -23.42 4.22
C THR A 182 -3.65 -22.69 3.58
N VAL A 183 -3.71 -21.37 3.64
CA VAL A 183 -2.58 -20.45 3.50
C VAL A 183 -2.41 -19.70 4.81
N THR A 184 -1.17 -19.64 5.30
CA THR A 184 -0.77 -18.76 6.40
C THR A 184 0.14 -17.67 5.86
N PHE A 185 -0.17 -16.41 6.18
CA PHE A 185 0.66 -15.26 5.81
C PHE A 185 0.97 -14.43 7.05
N ASN A 186 2.27 -14.31 7.37
CA ASN A 186 2.76 -13.45 8.44
C ASN A 186 3.19 -12.10 7.86
N PHE A 187 2.65 -11.01 8.39
CA PHE A 187 2.91 -9.67 7.87
C PHE A 187 3.00 -8.62 8.96
N THR A 188 3.43 -7.41 8.59
CA THR A 188 3.41 -6.23 9.46
C THR A 188 2.71 -5.12 8.71
N GLY A 189 1.57 -4.66 9.21
CA GLY A 189 0.69 -3.78 8.44
C GLY A 189 -0.53 -3.33 9.23
N GLU A 190 -1.45 -2.66 8.53
CA GLU A 190 -2.73 -2.19 9.08
C GLU A 190 -3.93 -2.65 8.24
N SER A 191 -3.70 -3.02 6.98
CA SER A 191 -4.74 -3.48 6.06
C SER A 191 -4.16 -4.35 4.97
N LEU A 192 -4.99 -5.22 4.39
CA LEU A 192 -4.61 -6.00 3.20
C LEU A 192 -5.80 -6.24 2.28
N VAL A 193 -5.52 -6.49 1.01
CA VAL A 193 -6.46 -6.96 0.00
C VAL A 193 -5.96 -8.30 -0.53
N TRP A 194 -6.82 -9.32 -0.50
CA TRP A 194 -6.51 -10.63 -1.08
C TRP A 194 -6.86 -10.65 -2.57
N GLY A 195 -5.85 -10.67 -3.44
CA GLY A 195 -5.99 -10.82 -4.89
C GLY A 195 -6.06 -12.30 -5.27
N GLY A 196 -7.26 -12.83 -5.40
CA GLY A 196 -7.55 -14.21 -5.74
C GLY A 196 -7.31 -14.57 -7.20
N TYR A 197 -7.30 -15.88 -7.46
CA TYR A 197 -7.27 -16.47 -8.80
C TYR A 197 -8.56 -17.27 -9.00
N ALA A 198 -9.45 -16.77 -9.85
CA ALA A 198 -10.69 -17.45 -10.20
C ALA A 198 -10.49 -18.27 -11.47
N ARG A 199 -10.16 -19.55 -11.30
CA ARG A 199 -9.99 -20.49 -12.41
C ARG A 199 -11.32 -20.72 -13.13
N TYR A 200 -11.28 -20.71 -14.46
CA TYR A 200 -12.40 -21.11 -15.30
C TYR A 200 -12.68 -22.61 -15.14
N ASP A 201 -13.91 -22.94 -14.77
CA ASP A 201 -14.42 -24.30 -14.73
C ASP A 201 -15.94 -24.26 -14.97
N PRO A 202 -16.41 -24.65 -16.16
CA PRO A 202 -17.82 -24.53 -16.52
C PRO A 202 -18.75 -25.40 -15.67
N ASN A 203 -18.21 -26.35 -14.91
CA ASN A 203 -18.98 -27.25 -14.06
C ASN A 203 -18.88 -26.88 -12.56
N ALA A 204 -18.03 -25.91 -12.20
CA ALA A 204 -17.85 -25.52 -10.82
C ALA A 204 -18.99 -24.59 -10.35
N SER A 205 -19.61 -24.96 -9.24
CA SER A 205 -20.53 -24.08 -8.51
C SER A 205 -19.75 -23.05 -7.66
N VAL A 206 -20.46 -22.08 -7.06
CA VAL A 206 -19.85 -21.09 -6.15
C VAL A 206 -19.15 -21.79 -4.99
N GLY A 207 -17.87 -21.47 -4.77
CA GLY A 207 -17.07 -22.00 -3.68
C GLY A 207 -17.23 -21.21 -2.38
N LYS A 208 -16.64 -21.74 -1.31
CA LYS A 208 -16.62 -21.09 0.01
C LYS A 208 -15.22 -21.14 0.58
N ALA A 209 -14.83 -20.07 1.26
CA ALA A 209 -13.60 -20.01 2.03
C ALA A 209 -13.84 -19.21 3.32
N SER A 210 -12.84 -19.20 4.19
CA SER A 210 -12.84 -18.34 5.37
C SER A 210 -11.46 -17.80 5.65
N TYR A 211 -11.38 -16.62 6.26
CA TYR A 211 -10.13 -16.07 6.79
C TYR A 211 -10.23 -15.76 8.29
N ALA A 212 -9.10 -15.79 8.98
CA ALA A 212 -8.96 -15.34 10.37
C ALA A 212 -7.66 -14.54 10.51
N VAL A 213 -7.69 -13.49 11.34
CA VAL A 213 -6.51 -12.67 11.64
C VAL A 213 -6.23 -12.73 13.14
N ASP A 214 -4.99 -13.04 13.51
CA ASP A 214 -4.53 -13.10 14.90
C ASP A 214 -5.36 -14.03 15.81
N GLY A 215 -5.88 -15.12 15.24
CA GLY A 215 -6.71 -16.09 15.95
C GLY A 215 -8.15 -15.65 16.20
N SER A 216 -8.61 -14.58 15.53
CA SER A 216 -10.03 -14.20 15.54
C SER A 216 -10.93 -15.35 15.04
N PRO A 217 -12.23 -15.35 15.40
CA PRO A 217 -13.20 -16.22 14.74
C PRO A 217 -13.14 -16.08 13.21
N PRO A 218 -13.21 -17.18 12.43
CA PRO A 218 -13.14 -17.10 10.98
C PRO A 218 -14.32 -16.36 10.36
N THR A 219 -14.04 -15.46 9.42
CA THR A 219 -15.04 -14.81 8.56
C THR A 219 -15.14 -15.58 7.24
N GLN A 220 -16.35 -16.02 6.89
CA GLN A 220 -16.60 -16.73 5.63
C GLN A 220 -16.82 -15.75 4.48
N PHE A 221 -16.39 -16.15 3.28
CA PHE A 221 -16.64 -15.44 2.03
C PHE A 221 -16.88 -16.44 0.89
N ALA A 222 -17.57 -15.97 -0.16
CA ALA A 222 -17.82 -16.76 -1.35
C ALA A 222 -16.65 -16.66 -2.31
N LEU A 223 -16.34 -17.78 -2.98
CA LEU A 223 -15.41 -17.81 -4.09
C LEU A 223 -16.26 -17.77 -5.36
N PRO A 224 -16.15 -16.73 -6.20
CA PRO A 224 -16.98 -16.63 -7.38
C PRO A 224 -16.74 -17.85 -8.26
N GLY A 225 -17.84 -18.46 -8.73
CA GLY A 225 -17.79 -19.42 -9.83
C GLY A 225 -17.24 -18.73 -11.08
N SER A 226 -16.89 -19.51 -12.10
CA SER A 226 -16.44 -18.91 -13.34
C SER A 226 -17.64 -18.33 -14.10
N GLU A 227 -17.85 -17.02 -13.98
CA GLU A 227 -18.69 -16.27 -14.91
C GLU A 227 -17.87 -15.95 -16.17
N GLY A 228 -18.18 -16.63 -17.27
CA GLY A 228 -17.51 -16.45 -18.57
C GLY A 228 -16.66 -17.64 -18.99
N ILE A 229 -15.73 -17.41 -19.92
CA ILE A 229 -14.91 -18.46 -20.58
C ILE A 229 -13.41 -18.30 -20.32
N VAL A 230 -13.02 -17.43 -19.39
CA VAL A 230 -11.62 -17.10 -19.11
C VAL A 230 -11.30 -17.21 -17.62
N ASN A 231 -10.06 -17.57 -17.30
CA ASN A 231 -9.54 -17.43 -15.95
C ASN A 231 -9.50 -15.96 -15.58
N ARG A 232 -9.76 -15.64 -14.31
CA ARG A 232 -9.60 -14.28 -13.79
C ARG A 232 -8.52 -14.19 -12.73
N LEU A 233 -7.62 -13.23 -12.89
CA LEU A 233 -6.49 -12.91 -12.03
C LEU A 233 -6.84 -11.70 -11.14
N ASN A 234 -6.08 -11.55 -10.05
CA ASN A 234 -6.12 -10.38 -9.15
C ASN A 234 -7.52 -9.99 -8.64
N GLN A 235 -8.43 -10.96 -8.51
CA GLN A 235 -9.81 -10.69 -8.10
C GLN A 235 -9.86 -10.41 -6.59
N PRO A 236 -10.36 -9.26 -6.13
CA PRO A 236 -10.42 -8.98 -4.69
C PRO A 236 -11.46 -9.88 -4.03
N TYR A 237 -11.02 -10.92 -3.33
CA TYR A 237 -11.95 -11.82 -2.63
C TYR A 237 -12.41 -11.23 -1.30
N PHE A 238 -11.50 -10.57 -0.58
CA PHE A 238 -11.80 -9.87 0.66
C PHE A 238 -10.73 -8.82 0.96
N THR A 239 -11.12 -7.87 1.81
CA THR A 239 -10.24 -6.83 2.35
C THR A 239 -10.30 -6.90 3.87
N VAL A 240 -9.16 -6.81 4.52
CA VAL A 240 -9.06 -6.61 5.97
C VAL A 240 -8.57 -5.20 6.21
N THR A 241 -9.31 -4.43 7.01
CA THR A 241 -8.98 -3.04 7.36
C THR A 241 -8.98 -2.84 8.87
N GLY A 242 -8.43 -1.71 9.32
CA GLY A 242 -8.52 -1.30 10.73
C GLY A 242 -7.72 -2.17 11.69
N LEU A 243 -6.71 -2.90 11.20
CA LEU A 243 -5.78 -3.62 12.06
C LEU A 243 -4.89 -2.61 12.80
N LYS A 244 -4.51 -2.94 14.04
CA LYS A 244 -3.57 -2.11 14.79
C LYS A 244 -2.19 -2.22 14.15
N PRO A 245 -1.45 -1.11 13.93
CA PRO A 245 -0.12 -1.20 13.34
C PRO A 245 0.82 -2.14 14.10
N GLY A 246 1.24 -3.21 13.43
CA GLY A 246 2.10 -4.22 14.04
C GLY A 246 2.15 -5.53 13.28
N PRO A 247 2.76 -6.57 13.88
CA PRO A 247 2.80 -7.91 13.32
C PRO A 247 1.42 -8.59 13.40
N HIS A 248 1.05 -9.29 12.33
CA HIS A 248 -0.20 -10.02 12.20
C HIS A 248 0.02 -11.38 11.55
N ARG A 249 -0.92 -12.29 11.79
CA ARG A 249 -1.01 -13.59 11.13
C ARG A 249 -2.38 -13.77 10.50
N LEU A 250 -2.41 -13.81 9.16
CA LEU A 250 -3.57 -14.20 8.37
C LEU A 250 -3.57 -15.71 8.15
N VAL A 251 -4.72 -16.36 8.35
CA VAL A 251 -4.96 -17.75 7.93
C VAL A 251 -6.19 -17.77 7.04
N VAL A 252 -6.06 -18.26 5.80
CA VAL A 252 -7.15 -18.46 4.85
C VAL A 252 -7.34 -19.95 4.63
N THR A 253 -8.59 -20.42 4.68
CA THR A 253 -8.97 -21.84 4.61
C THR A 253 -9.98 -22.05 3.49
N ASN A 254 -9.72 -23.04 2.63
CA ASN A 254 -10.69 -23.49 1.65
C ASN A 254 -11.79 -24.32 2.32
N LEU A 255 -13.05 -23.91 2.16
CA LEU A 255 -14.23 -24.63 2.66
C LEU A 255 -15.01 -25.30 1.52
N GLY A 256 -14.57 -25.11 0.28
CA GLY A 256 -15.13 -25.74 -0.91
C GLY A 256 -14.71 -27.19 -1.08
N ASN A 257 -15.09 -27.76 -2.22
CA ASN A 257 -14.77 -29.13 -2.65
C ASN A 257 -14.48 -29.14 -4.17
N PRO A 258 -14.13 -30.30 -4.77
CA PRO A 258 -13.81 -30.39 -6.20
C PRO A 258 -14.94 -30.01 -7.18
N SER A 259 -16.20 -29.89 -6.72
CA SER A 259 -17.34 -29.44 -7.54
C SER A 259 -17.67 -27.95 -7.36
N THR A 260 -16.80 -27.20 -6.68
CA THR A 260 -16.94 -25.75 -6.43
C THR A 260 -15.70 -25.00 -6.90
N ALA A 261 -15.83 -23.69 -7.09
CA ALA A 261 -14.71 -22.80 -7.41
C ALA A 261 -13.55 -22.97 -6.41
N PRO A 262 -12.29 -23.12 -6.88
CA PRO A 262 -11.16 -23.33 -6.00
C PRO A 262 -10.78 -22.05 -5.26
N LEU A 263 -10.18 -22.20 -4.07
CA LEU A 263 -9.52 -21.08 -3.42
C LEU A 263 -8.21 -20.80 -4.15
N GLY A 264 -8.11 -19.64 -4.79
CA GLY A 264 -6.91 -19.19 -5.49
C GLY A 264 -6.24 -17.97 -4.85
N LEU A 265 -4.94 -17.83 -5.08
CA LEU A 265 -4.13 -16.66 -4.73
C LEU A 265 -3.24 -16.28 -5.92
N THR A 266 -3.29 -15.00 -6.30
CA THR A 266 -2.36 -14.36 -7.23
C THR A 266 -1.42 -13.43 -6.47
N LEU A 267 -1.95 -12.51 -5.66
CA LEU A 267 -1.16 -11.54 -4.90
C LEU A 267 -1.88 -11.10 -3.63
N ILE A 268 -1.16 -10.39 -2.76
CA ILE A 268 -1.70 -9.69 -1.61
C ILE A 268 -1.21 -8.24 -1.68
N TYR A 269 -2.13 -7.28 -1.71
CA TYR A 269 -1.78 -5.89 -1.44
C TYR A 269 -1.77 -5.68 0.07
N LEU A 270 -0.69 -5.12 0.59
CA LEU A 270 -0.47 -4.90 2.02
C LEU A 270 -0.21 -3.42 2.29
N LYS A 271 -1.03 -2.80 3.14
CA LYS A 271 -0.76 -1.47 3.69
C LYS A 271 0.18 -1.61 4.88
N ASN A 272 1.41 -1.14 4.71
CA ASN A 272 2.43 -1.18 5.75
C ASN A 272 2.04 -0.30 6.93
N ALA A 273 2.42 -0.72 8.13
CA ALA A 273 2.25 0.07 9.33
C ALA A 273 3.17 1.30 9.29
N PRO A 274 2.76 2.43 9.88
CA PRO A 274 3.69 3.51 10.19
C PRO A 274 4.87 2.96 10.99
N LEU A 275 6.08 3.46 10.71
CA LEU A 275 7.20 3.21 11.61
C LEU A 275 6.76 3.68 13.00
N GLN A 276 6.79 2.79 13.97
CA GLN A 276 6.59 3.19 15.36
C GLN A 276 7.75 4.12 15.66
N GLN A 277 7.51 5.44 15.57
CA GLN A 277 8.46 6.41 16.06
C GLN A 277 8.74 5.98 17.49
N PRO A 278 10.01 5.72 17.85
CA PRO A 278 10.35 5.29 19.18
C PRO A 278 9.71 6.31 20.11
N ARG A 279 8.66 5.90 20.83
CA ARG A 279 7.95 6.80 21.74
C ARG A 279 9.05 7.43 22.56
N PRO A 280 9.22 8.76 22.55
CA PRO A 280 10.32 9.40 23.26
C PRO A 280 10.24 8.85 24.66
N SER A 281 11.21 8.02 25.02
CA SER A 281 11.09 7.28 26.26
C SER A 281 11.09 8.36 27.33
N ASN A 282 9.97 8.55 28.02
CA ASN A 282 9.89 9.50 29.14
C ASN A 282 10.77 9.03 30.33
N ARG A 283 11.76 8.16 30.10
CA ARG A 283 12.80 7.73 31.04
C ARG A 283 13.91 8.77 31.25
N GLY A 284 13.85 9.94 30.61
CA GLY A 284 14.94 10.93 30.64
C GLY A 284 14.64 12.28 31.29
N LYS A 285 13.46 12.52 31.88
CA LYS A 285 13.18 13.79 32.57
C LYS A 285 12.72 13.53 34.02
N ILE A 286 13.57 13.98 34.95
CA ILE A 286 13.35 14.23 36.39
C ILE A 286 13.66 13.05 37.35
N ILE A 287 14.93 12.64 37.45
CA ILE A 287 15.55 12.21 38.74
C ILE A 287 16.94 12.88 38.94
N GLY A 288 17.18 14.02 38.27
CA GLY A 288 18.39 14.84 38.50
C GLY A 288 18.20 15.92 39.56
N GLY A 289 16.96 16.39 39.77
CA GLY A 289 16.66 17.51 40.66
C GLY A 289 16.69 17.17 42.15
N ALA A 290 16.28 15.95 42.53
CA ALA A 290 16.21 15.54 43.93
C ALA A 290 17.59 15.26 44.54
N VAL A 291 18.49 14.61 43.77
CA VAL A 291 19.84 14.26 44.25
C VAL A 291 20.76 15.49 44.21
N GLY A 292 20.64 16.36 43.20
CA GLY A 292 21.35 17.63 43.15
C GLY A 292 20.93 18.61 44.25
N GLY A 293 19.63 18.65 44.58
CA GLY A 293 19.11 19.48 45.69
C GLY A 293 19.60 19.03 47.06
N ALA A 294 19.64 17.73 47.32
CA ALA A 294 20.14 17.19 48.59
C ALA A 294 21.64 17.44 48.77
N LEU A 295 22.46 17.19 47.76
CA LEU A 295 23.91 17.47 47.81
C LEU A 295 24.19 18.98 47.91
N GLY A 296 23.45 19.81 47.17
CA GLY A 296 23.56 21.27 47.27
C GLY A 296 23.20 21.81 48.65
N ALA A 297 22.13 21.29 49.27
CA ALA A 297 21.74 21.67 50.63
C ALA A 297 22.76 21.24 51.69
N ILE A 298 23.36 20.04 51.54
CA ILE A 298 24.42 19.57 52.45
C ILE A 298 25.67 20.46 52.33
N ILE A 299 26.11 20.77 51.11
CA ILE A 299 27.28 21.65 50.89
C ILE A 299 27.02 23.06 51.46
N LEU A 300 25.82 23.61 51.24
CA LEU A 300 25.44 24.91 51.77
C LEU A 300 25.40 24.91 53.31
N ALA A 301 24.84 23.86 53.93
CA ALA A 301 24.81 23.72 55.38
C ALA A 301 26.22 23.60 55.98
N LEU A 302 27.13 22.87 55.33
CA LEU A 302 28.53 22.77 55.74
C LEU A 302 29.27 24.11 55.62
N LEU A 303 29.00 24.89 54.56
CA LEU A 303 29.56 26.24 54.40
C LEU A 303 29.06 27.20 55.48
N VAL A 304 27.76 27.19 55.78
CA VAL A 304 27.18 28.01 56.86
C VAL A 304 27.75 27.61 58.22
N ALA A 305 27.87 26.30 58.50
CA ALA A 305 28.48 25.81 59.73
C ALA A 305 29.96 26.24 59.84
N PHE A 306 30.72 26.18 58.74
CA PHE A 306 32.12 26.62 58.71
C PHE A 306 32.26 28.13 58.99
N VAL A 307 31.41 28.96 58.37
CA VAL A 307 31.38 30.41 58.61
C VAL A 307 30.97 30.72 60.05
N ALA A 308 29.96 30.04 60.59
CA ALA A 308 29.52 30.19 61.98
C ALA A 308 30.64 29.81 62.96
N VAL A 309 31.36 28.71 62.73
CA VAL A 309 32.51 28.29 63.55
C VAL A 309 33.64 29.33 63.49
N ARG A 310 33.95 29.86 62.30
CA ARG A 310 34.91 30.96 62.14
C ARG A 310 34.49 32.21 62.91
N TYR A 311 33.22 32.62 62.80
CA TYR A 311 32.68 33.79 63.46
C TYR A 311 32.66 33.65 64.98
N VAL A 312 32.26 32.49 65.51
CA VAL A 312 32.30 32.21 66.96
C VAL A 312 33.75 32.18 67.48
N ARG A 313 34.69 31.59 66.73
CA ARG A 313 36.12 31.63 67.07
C ARG A 313 36.67 33.06 67.07
N GLN A 314 36.19 33.90 66.16
CA GLN A 314 36.60 35.30 66.08
C GLN A 314 36.01 36.13 67.23
N ARG A 315 34.72 35.93 67.56
CA ARG A 315 34.08 36.57 68.72
C ARG A 315 34.72 36.19 70.05
N ARG A 316 35.21 34.95 70.21
CA ARG A 316 35.96 34.55 71.41
C ARG A 316 37.28 35.32 71.61
N ARG A 317 37.78 36.02 70.58
CA ARG A 317 38.95 36.90 70.68
C ARG A 317 38.61 38.36 70.96
N SER A 318 37.33 38.72 71.03
CA SER A 318 36.90 40.13 71.11
C SER A 318 36.05 40.46 72.35
N SER A 319 36.01 39.59 73.36
CA SER A 319 35.37 39.90 74.65
C SER A 319 36.38 40.49 75.63
N GLY A 320 36.59 41.80 75.53
CA GLY A 320 37.38 42.60 76.48
C GLY A 320 36.97 44.07 76.50
N GLN A 321 36.04 44.39 77.42
CA GLN A 321 35.82 45.69 78.08
C GLN A 321 35.03 46.84 77.40
N PRO A 322 34.42 47.76 78.21
CA PRO A 322 33.05 48.25 78.07
C PRO A 322 32.93 49.80 78.04
N GLN A 323 31.69 50.30 78.25
CA GLN A 323 31.23 51.71 78.39
C GLN A 323 31.04 52.46 77.08
N GLY A 324 30.06 53.33 76.86
CA GLY A 324 28.92 53.88 77.61
C GLY A 324 28.19 54.81 76.61
N GLY A 325 26.86 54.80 76.51
CA GLY A 325 26.02 55.81 77.14
C GLY A 325 25.43 56.80 76.12
N VAL A 326 24.20 57.24 76.41
CA VAL A 326 23.45 58.42 75.88
C VAL A 326 22.44 58.16 74.73
N ALA A 327 21.17 58.38 75.07
CA ALA A 327 19.98 58.60 74.23
C ALA A 327 19.65 60.12 74.22
N PRO A 328 18.46 60.60 73.81
CA PRO A 328 17.57 60.36 72.65
C PRO A 328 17.34 61.68 71.84
N GLN A 329 16.69 61.66 70.67
CA GLN A 329 15.56 62.56 70.30
C GLN A 329 15.15 62.49 68.82
N ASP A 330 13.84 62.31 68.66
CA ASP A 330 12.89 62.86 67.68
C ASP A 330 13.33 63.98 66.73
N THR A 331 12.88 63.91 65.47
CA THR A 331 11.96 64.88 64.82
C THR A 331 11.82 64.56 63.32
N GLY A 332 10.58 64.60 62.81
CA GLY A 332 10.26 64.40 61.40
C GLY A 332 10.45 65.63 60.51
N VAL A 333 10.09 65.52 59.23
CA VAL A 333 9.23 66.43 58.43
C VAL A 333 9.17 65.95 56.96
N ALA A 334 8.01 66.22 56.38
CA ALA A 334 7.46 65.99 55.05
C ALA A 334 8.27 66.44 53.82
N ALA A 335 7.97 65.80 52.67
CA ALA A 335 7.48 66.39 51.40
C ALA A 335 7.23 65.22 50.42
N GLU A 336 6.00 64.82 50.11
CA GLU A 336 5.07 65.40 49.12
C GLU A 336 5.68 65.51 47.71
N THR A 337 5.20 64.70 46.74
CA THR A 337 4.92 65.09 45.33
C THR A 337 4.29 63.90 44.54
N THR A 338 2.96 63.95 44.44
CA THR A 338 2.15 63.93 43.19
C THR A 338 1.97 62.67 42.31
N ARG A 339 0.71 62.20 42.29
CA ARG A 339 -0.16 61.72 41.17
C ARG A 339 0.40 60.76 40.11
N SER A 340 -0.27 59.61 39.97
CA SER A 340 -1.28 59.40 38.91
C SER A 340 -2.15 58.17 39.21
N VAL A 341 -3.44 58.29 38.89
CA VAL A 341 -4.57 57.38 39.16
C VAL A 341 -4.78 56.44 37.96
N PRO A 342 -5.38 55.24 38.15
CA PRO A 342 -5.37 54.17 37.18
C PRO A 342 -6.57 54.22 36.21
N SER A 343 -6.38 53.70 35.00
CA SER A 343 -7.47 53.43 34.07
C SER A 343 -7.68 51.92 33.91
N THR A 344 -8.83 51.51 34.41
CA THR A 344 -9.52 50.24 34.27
C THR A 344 -10.00 50.05 32.82
N ARG A 345 -9.89 48.82 32.28
CA ARG A 345 -10.77 48.13 31.29
C ARG A 345 -9.95 46.98 30.67
N VAL A 346 -10.43 45.78 30.35
CA VAL A 346 -11.70 45.06 30.46
C VAL A 346 -11.29 43.59 30.36
N SER A 347 -11.74 42.76 31.30
CA SER A 347 -11.65 41.29 31.21
C SER A 347 -12.89 40.79 30.47
N MET A 348 -12.72 40.08 29.36
CA MET A 348 -13.79 39.26 28.78
C MET A 348 -13.67 37.85 29.34
N ASN A 349 -14.56 37.57 30.30
CA ASN A 349 -15.02 36.24 30.68
C ASN A 349 -15.64 35.55 29.46
N MET A 350 -15.21 34.34 29.15
CA MET A 350 -15.95 33.42 28.29
C MET A 350 -16.36 32.23 29.15
N SER A 351 -17.58 32.32 29.68
CA SER A 351 -18.22 31.30 30.49
C SER A 351 -18.97 30.28 29.63
N TYR A 352 -18.85 29.02 30.05
CA TYR A 352 -19.54 27.83 29.58
C TYR A 352 -21.06 28.00 29.45
N VAL A 353 -21.63 27.42 28.39
CA VAL A 353 -23.02 26.97 28.37
C VAL A 353 -23.06 25.54 27.80
N THR A 354 -23.29 24.61 28.71
CA THR A 354 -23.82 23.27 28.46
C THR A 354 -25.28 23.37 28.02
N ASN A 355 -25.67 22.68 26.97
CA ASN A 355 -27.08 22.34 26.75
C ASN A 355 -27.20 20.91 26.24
N SER A 356 -27.63 20.04 27.15
CA SER A 356 -28.26 18.75 26.90
C SER A 356 -29.74 18.96 26.62
N GLN A 357 -30.31 18.34 25.57
CA GLN A 357 -31.63 17.70 25.68
C GLN A 357 -32.10 17.00 24.38
N THR A 358 -32.37 15.70 24.56
CA THR A 358 -33.52 14.90 24.08
C THR A 358 -33.81 14.74 22.59
N SER A 359 -33.74 13.47 22.19
CA SER A 359 -34.46 12.85 21.07
C SER A 359 -35.97 13.11 21.11
N PRO A 360 -36.62 13.03 19.93
CA PRO A 360 -37.70 12.06 19.83
C PRO A 360 -37.66 11.20 18.57
N SER A 361 -38.16 9.99 18.77
CA SER A 361 -38.59 9.00 17.78
C SER A 361 -39.67 9.56 16.85
N ALA A 362 -39.52 9.35 15.54
CA ALA A 362 -40.65 9.15 14.61
C ALA A 362 -40.17 8.51 13.30
N ARG A 363 -40.79 7.39 12.96
CA ARG A 363 -40.79 6.76 11.63
C ARG A 363 -41.25 7.74 10.54
N PRO A 364 -40.76 7.57 9.31
CA PRO A 364 -41.58 7.82 8.13
C PRO A 364 -41.92 6.52 7.41
N THR A 365 -43.19 6.48 7.04
CA THR A 365 -43.95 5.44 6.36
C THR A 365 -43.46 5.21 4.93
N SER A 366 -43.48 3.95 4.54
CA SER A 366 -43.38 3.45 3.16
C SER A 366 -44.42 4.06 2.24
N TRP A 367 -43.98 4.63 1.12
CA TRP A 367 -44.80 4.83 -0.07
C TRP A 367 -44.10 4.17 -1.26
N LEU A 368 -44.66 3.02 -1.67
CA LEU A 368 -44.39 2.37 -2.95
C LEU A 368 -45.19 3.11 -4.04
N PRO A 369 -44.58 3.43 -5.19
CA PRO A 369 -45.33 3.64 -6.41
C PRO A 369 -45.68 2.28 -7.03
N GLU A 370 -46.97 2.13 -7.30
CA GLU A 370 -47.63 1.09 -8.07
C GLU A 370 -46.99 0.91 -9.47
N PRO A 371 -46.81 -0.34 -9.96
CA PRO A 371 -46.27 -0.57 -11.30
C PRO A 371 -47.34 -0.28 -12.36
N GLN A 372 -47.07 0.71 -13.22
CA GLN A 372 -47.86 0.93 -14.42
C GLN A 372 -47.73 -0.25 -15.38
N THR A 373 -48.89 -0.78 -15.77
CA THR A 373 -49.09 -1.77 -16.81
C THR A 373 -48.71 -1.17 -18.17
N SER A 374 -47.69 -1.74 -18.81
CA SER A 374 -47.34 -1.42 -20.19
C SER A 374 -48.09 -2.34 -21.18
N PRO A 375 -48.56 -1.82 -22.33
CA PRO A 375 -49.46 -2.54 -23.21
C PRO A 375 -48.77 -3.60 -24.08
N ARG A 376 -49.52 -4.69 -24.21
CA ARG A 376 -49.41 -5.83 -25.12
C ARG A 376 -48.87 -5.48 -26.52
N ALA A 377 -47.70 -6.02 -26.86
CA ALA A 377 -47.22 -6.09 -28.24
C ALA A 377 -47.95 -7.21 -29.01
N PRO A 378 -48.25 -7.03 -30.31
CA PRO A 378 -48.95 -8.03 -31.11
C PRO A 378 -48.04 -9.20 -31.50
N SER A 379 -48.57 -10.42 -31.42
CA SER A 379 -47.95 -11.64 -31.92
C SER A 379 -47.80 -11.59 -33.44
N ILE A 380 -46.58 -11.79 -33.93
CA ILE A 380 -46.31 -12.09 -35.34
C ILE A 380 -45.81 -13.54 -35.40
N SER A 381 -46.48 -14.32 -36.24
CA SER A 381 -46.26 -15.73 -36.50
C SER A 381 -44.86 -16.03 -37.08
N PRO A 382 -44.32 -17.25 -36.89
CA PRO A 382 -43.06 -17.63 -37.48
C PRO A 382 -43.25 -18.00 -38.96
N ILE A 383 -42.53 -17.30 -39.84
CA ILE A 383 -42.32 -17.71 -41.23
C ILE A 383 -41.09 -18.62 -41.26
N ASN A 384 -41.33 -19.85 -41.70
CA ASN A 384 -40.35 -20.83 -42.13
C ASN A 384 -39.50 -20.29 -43.28
N SER A 385 -38.18 -20.31 -43.14
CA SER A 385 -37.27 -20.42 -44.29
C SER A 385 -35.88 -20.91 -43.90
N GLY A 386 -35.49 -22.05 -44.46
CA GLY A 386 -34.18 -22.20 -45.09
C GLY A 386 -33.00 -22.54 -44.20
N SER A 387 -32.85 -23.83 -43.90
CA SER A 387 -31.57 -24.45 -43.55
C SER A 387 -30.54 -24.27 -44.67
N THR A 388 -29.42 -23.58 -44.39
CA THR A 388 -28.14 -23.86 -45.04
C THR A 388 -27.06 -23.89 -43.97
N SER A 389 -26.57 -25.10 -43.72
CA SER A 389 -25.48 -25.41 -42.81
C SER A 389 -24.16 -25.11 -43.51
N LEU A 390 -23.42 -24.11 -43.03
CA LEU A 390 -21.98 -23.99 -43.25
C LEU A 390 -21.29 -24.00 -41.89
N SER A 391 -20.86 -25.19 -41.50
CA SER A 391 -19.94 -25.44 -40.40
C SER A 391 -18.54 -24.94 -40.80
N GLN A 392 -18.23 -23.69 -40.47
CA GLN A 392 -16.85 -23.21 -40.42
C GLN A 392 -16.36 -23.29 -38.97
N LEU A 393 -15.42 -24.20 -38.75
CA LEU A 393 -14.53 -24.26 -37.60
C LEU A 393 -13.75 -22.95 -37.53
N VAL A 394 -14.13 -22.07 -36.61
CA VAL A 394 -13.30 -20.95 -36.18
C VAL A 394 -12.29 -21.50 -35.17
N PRO A 395 -10.97 -21.40 -35.41
CA PRO A 395 -9.97 -21.70 -34.39
C PRO A 395 -10.11 -20.68 -33.27
N GLN A 396 -10.40 -21.14 -32.05
CA GLN A 396 -10.21 -20.33 -30.85
C GLN A 396 -8.69 -20.10 -30.69
N HIS A 397 -8.20 -18.98 -31.20
CA HIS A 397 -6.92 -18.45 -30.77
C HIS A 397 -7.11 -17.92 -29.34
N GLY A 398 -6.62 -18.68 -28.36
CA GLY A 398 -6.51 -18.22 -26.98
C GLY A 398 -5.73 -16.91 -26.94
N ALA A 399 -6.27 -15.92 -26.23
CA ALA A 399 -5.60 -14.64 -26.05
C ALA A 399 -4.22 -14.88 -25.39
N PRO A 400 -3.15 -14.23 -25.86
CA PRO A 400 -1.85 -14.30 -25.20
C PRO A 400 -1.98 -13.77 -23.77
N VAL A 401 -1.65 -14.62 -22.79
CA VAL A 401 -1.52 -14.21 -21.39
C VAL A 401 -0.17 -13.52 -21.24
N TYR A 402 -0.17 -12.19 -21.19
CA TYR A 402 1.05 -11.41 -21.01
C TYR A 402 1.47 -11.43 -19.54
N HIS A 403 2.71 -11.84 -19.30
CA HIS A 403 3.14 -12.33 -17.99
C HIS A 403 3.89 -11.27 -17.17
N GLU A 404 3.30 -10.90 -16.02
CA GLU A 404 3.74 -9.87 -15.08
C GLU A 404 5.14 -10.12 -14.46
N GLN A 405 5.61 -11.36 -14.29
CA GLN A 405 6.92 -11.64 -13.66
C GLN A 405 8.08 -11.67 -14.66
N ALA A 406 7.87 -11.73 -15.98
CA ALA A 406 9.00 -11.60 -16.93
C ALA A 406 9.75 -10.28 -16.72
N LEU A 407 9.05 -9.25 -16.23
CA LEU A 407 9.56 -7.93 -15.93
C LEU A 407 10.37 -7.87 -14.62
N TRP A 408 10.07 -8.73 -13.63
CA TRP A 408 10.73 -8.71 -12.31
C TRP A 408 11.75 -9.86 -12.12
N ILE A 409 11.52 -11.03 -12.74
CA ILE A 409 12.37 -12.23 -12.63
C ILE A 409 13.70 -12.06 -13.38
N ASN A 410 13.73 -11.36 -14.51
CA ASN A 410 14.95 -11.19 -15.29
C ASN A 410 16.07 -10.42 -14.56
N SER A 411 15.77 -9.74 -13.44
CA SER A 411 16.79 -9.14 -12.58
C SER A 411 17.58 -10.17 -11.73
N ARG A 412 17.06 -11.39 -11.53
CA ARG A 412 17.68 -12.41 -10.66
C ARG A 412 18.67 -13.33 -11.37
N GLN A 413 18.58 -13.49 -12.69
CA GLN A 413 19.45 -14.43 -13.42
C GLN A 413 20.85 -13.89 -13.76
N SER A 414 21.18 -12.62 -13.46
CA SER A 414 22.45 -12.01 -13.90
C SER A 414 23.59 -11.99 -12.86
N THR A 415 23.42 -12.47 -11.62
CA THR A 415 24.46 -12.29 -10.58
C THR A 415 25.01 -13.57 -9.94
N HIS A 416 24.70 -14.75 -10.49
CA HIS A 416 25.25 -16.01 -9.96
C HIS A 416 25.86 -16.92 -11.02
N MET A 417 26.79 -16.41 -11.83
CA MET A 417 27.72 -17.25 -12.57
C MET A 417 29.01 -16.49 -12.91
N GLN A 418 29.84 -16.22 -11.89
CA GLN A 418 31.28 -16.04 -12.06
C GLN A 418 31.94 -15.96 -10.68
N SER A 419 32.42 -17.11 -10.18
CA SER A 419 33.66 -17.22 -9.41
C SER A 419 33.83 -18.65 -8.90
N MET A 420 35.03 -19.18 -9.13
CA MET A 420 35.62 -20.44 -8.66
C MET A 420 35.21 -21.70 -9.43
N ASP A 421 36.08 -22.17 -10.34
CA ASP A 421 37.18 -23.03 -9.91
C ASP A 421 38.26 -23.12 -10.99
N GLY A 422 39.50 -22.90 -10.56
CA GLY A 422 40.68 -23.31 -11.32
C GLY A 422 41.01 -24.76 -11.01
N ARG A 423 41.17 -25.59 -12.04
CA ARG A 423 42.09 -26.74 -12.06
C ARG A 423 42.31 -27.22 -13.50
N PRO A 424 43.47 -27.85 -13.77
CA PRO A 424 44.02 -27.96 -15.10
C PRO A 424 43.52 -29.20 -15.88
N ASP A 425 43.60 -29.03 -17.19
CA ASP A 425 43.55 -30.00 -18.28
C ASP A 425 44.12 -31.40 -17.94
N PRO A 426 43.40 -32.45 -18.36
CA PRO A 426 44.09 -33.53 -19.06
C PRO A 426 43.34 -34.00 -20.31
N THR A 427 43.98 -33.79 -21.45
CA THR A 427 44.27 -34.78 -22.50
C THR A 427 43.12 -35.67 -22.99
N ASP A 428 42.83 -35.49 -24.29
CA ASP A 428 42.78 -36.55 -25.30
C ASP A 428 41.57 -37.50 -25.26
N TYR A 429 40.54 -37.18 -26.06
CA TYR A 429 39.61 -38.18 -26.60
C TYR A 429 38.91 -37.67 -27.88
N ASP A 430 39.32 -38.20 -29.03
CA ASP A 430 38.69 -38.07 -30.35
C ASP A 430 37.88 -39.34 -30.67
N PRO A 431 36.54 -39.28 -30.80
CA PRO A 431 35.75 -40.42 -31.25
C PRO A 431 35.14 -40.19 -32.64
N TYR A 432 35.97 -40.06 -33.68
CA TYR A 432 35.55 -40.24 -35.08
C TYR A 432 36.35 -41.35 -35.78
N LEU A 433 36.10 -42.62 -35.47
CA LEU A 433 36.53 -43.74 -36.32
C LEU A 433 35.49 -44.88 -36.42
N MET A 434 34.80 -44.84 -37.56
CA MET A 434 34.35 -45.96 -38.41
C MET A 434 33.43 -47.07 -37.85
N HIS A 435 32.17 -47.01 -38.29
CA HIS A 435 31.38 -48.20 -38.64
C HIS A 435 31.45 -48.48 -40.15
N ARG A 436 32.03 -49.62 -40.54
CA ARG A 436 31.70 -50.34 -41.79
C ARG A 436 32.13 -51.80 -41.67
N LYS A 437 31.14 -52.70 -41.51
CA LYS A 437 30.99 -54.00 -42.20
C LYS A 437 29.96 -54.88 -41.46
N SER A 438 28.75 -54.92 -42.01
CA SER A 438 28.02 -56.13 -42.41
C SER A 438 26.79 -55.69 -43.18
#